data_AF-A0A813FUZ1-F1
#
_entry.id   AF-A0A813FUZ1-F1
#
_cell.length_a   1.000
_cell.length_b   1.000
_cell.length_c   1.000
_cell.angle_alpha   90.00
_cell.angle_beta   90.00
_cell.angle_gamma   90.00
#
_symmetry.space_group_name_H-M   'P 1'
#
loop_
_entity.id
_entity.type
_entity.pdbx_description
1 polymer ?
#
loop_
_entity_poly.entity_id
_entity_poly.type
_entity_poly.pdbx_seq_one_letter_code
_entity_poly.pdbx_strand_id
1 'polypeptide(L)'
;MEEAAACNVSWQLAPFVQSFLEPHFCREIENWTGEHAAEFAAACPDGSYPLAWTQLHREYSAMFDRQLVAAVQEEGFSREDFREHISELREAADALQPDEFLPGCEPSYLPQSSGVCAAEFWTFLQALTASEDLDLFLRVMFHAVLALQGSAGEDAAGAEIEVTVPEGVCAGQMLAVEYLGARYELQVPDGCEPGSVFRARIEILPG
;
A
#
# COMPACT_ATOMS: atom_id res chain seq x y z
N MET A 1 -27.45 -8.13 -34.85
CA MET A 1 -27.54 -6.72 -34.44
C MET A 1 -27.94 -6.79 -32.98
N GLU A 2 -26.92 -7.02 -32.16
CA GLU A 2 -27.06 -7.30 -30.73
C GLU A 2 -27.16 -5.94 -30.07
N GLU A 3 -28.38 -5.60 -29.66
CA GLU A 3 -28.70 -4.36 -28.97
C GLU A 3 -28.06 -4.45 -27.58
N ALA A 4 -26.90 -3.82 -27.44
CA ALA A 4 -26.22 -3.68 -26.16
C ALA A 4 -27.21 -3.07 -25.17
N ALA A 5 -27.66 -3.89 -24.22
CA ALA A 5 -28.50 -3.44 -23.13
C ALA A 5 -27.68 -2.39 -22.38
N ALA A 6 -27.99 -1.12 -22.63
CA ALA A 6 -27.46 0.00 -21.87
C ALA A 6 -27.89 -0.22 -20.42
N CYS A 7 -26.99 -0.79 -19.63
CA CYS A 7 -27.16 -0.99 -18.21
C CYS A 7 -27.32 0.40 -17.61
N ASN A 8 -28.57 0.79 -17.37
CA ASN A 8 -28.98 2.12 -16.93
C ASN A 8 -28.72 2.31 -15.41
N VAL A 9 -27.74 1.60 -14.86
CA VAL A 9 -27.25 1.85 -13.52
C VAL A 9 -26.30 3.01 -13.68
N SER A 10 -26.77 4.22 -13.35
CA SER A 10 -25.91 5.39 -13.31
C SER A 10 -24.84 5.14 -12.25
N TRP A 11 -23.66 4.71 -12.70
CA TRP A 11 -22.51 4.41 -11.86
C TRP A 11 -22.11 5.67 -11.09
N GLN A 12 -22.36 5.71 -9.79
CA GLN A 12 -21.86 6.76 -8.91
C GLN A 12 -20.96 6.14 -7.86
N LEU A 13 -19.88 5.47 -8.31
CA LEU A 13 -18.75 5.10 -7.45
C LEU A 13 -17.80 6.28 -7.23
N ALA A 14 -17.90 7.33 -8.04
CA ALA A 14 -17.09 8.54 -7.86
C ALA A 14 -17.25 9.13 -6.45
N PRO A 15 -18.47 9.33 -5.87
CA PRO A 15 -18.63 9.73 -4.48
C PRO A 15 -17.93 8.81 -3.48
N PHE A 16 -17.99 7.49 -3.69
CA PHE A 16 -17.32 6.52 -2.83
C PHE A 16 -15.82 6.67 -2.83
N VAL A 17 -15.18 6.60 -4.01
CA VAL A 17 -13.73 6.76 -4.11
C VAL A 17 -13.32 8.13 -3.59
N GLN A 18 -14.10 9.17 -3.89
CA GLN A 18 -13.88 10.52 -3.36
C GLN A 18 -13.96 10.58 -1.83
N SER A 19 -14.83 9.81 -1.17
CA SER A 19 -14.89 9.74 0.29
C SER A 19 -13.56 9.25 0.90
N PHE A 20 -12.86 8.33 0.23
CA PHE A 20 -11.54 7.86 0.68
C PHE A 20 -10.40 8.81 0.28
N LEU A 21 -10.63 9.67 -0.71
CA LEU A 21 -9.73 10.75 -1.10
C LEU A 21 -10.02 12.05 -0.35
N GLU A 22 -10.97 12.06 0.60
CA GLU A 22 -11.28 13.25 1.38
C GLU A 22 -10.05 13.71 2.17
N PRO A 23 -9.71 15.01 2.13
CA PRO A 23 -8.53 15.52 2.83
C PRO A 23 -8.50 15.23 4.34
N HIS A 24 -9.68 15.05 4.96
CA HIS A 24 -9.78 14.68 6.36
C HIS A 24 -9.29 13.24 6.59
N PHE A 25 -9.84 12.28 5.85
CA PHE A 25 -9.49 10.87 5.99
C PHE A 25 -8.02 10.63 5.61
N CYS A 26 -7.56 11.20 4.49
CA CYS A 26 -6.15 11.11 4.10
C CYS A 26 -5.22 11.61 5.21
N ARG A 27 -5.53 12.76 5.81
CA ARG A 27 -4.74 13.31 6.93
C ARG A 27 -4.81 12.45 8.19
N GLU A 28 -5.97 11.85 8.48
CA GLU A 28 -6.11 10.91 9.61
C GLU A 28 -5.18 9.71 9.42
N ILE A 29 -5.20 9.09 8.23
CA ILE A 29 -4.32 7.96 7.89
C ILE A 29 -2.85 8.38 7.89
N GLU A 30 -2.49 9.52 7.30
CA GLU A 30 -1.12 10.04 7.30
C GLU A 30 -0.59 10.28 8.71
N ASN A 31 -1.39 10.93 9.57
CA ASN A 31 -1.01 11.19 10.95
C ASN A 31 -0.83 9.88 11.73
N TRP A 32 -1.81 8.97 11.64
CA TRP A 32 -1.74 7.67 12.31
C TRP A 32 -0.51 6.87 11.85
N THR A 33 -0.26 6.86 10.54
CA THR A 33 0.90 6.20 9.95
C THR A 33 2.20 6.82 10.45
N GLY A 34 2.29 8.15 10.50
CA GLY A 34 3.46 8.87 11.02
C GLY A 34 3.73 8.62 12.51
N GLU A 35 2.67 8.50 13.32
CA GLU A 35 2.78 8.19 14.76
C GLU A 35 3.30 6.77 15.00
N HIS A 36 2.90 5.80 14.18
CA HIS A 36 3.21 4.39 14.38
C HIS A 36 4.35 3.84 13.52
N ALA A 37 4.77 4.54 12.46
CA ALA A 37 5.81 4.06 11.55
C ALA A 37 7.12 3.71 12.27
N ALA A 38 7.53 4.47 13.29
CA ALA A 38 8.76 4.19 14.04
C ALA A 38 8.76 2.80 14.71
N GLU A 39 7.59 2.22 15.00
CA GLU A 39 7.45 0.87 15.58
C GLU A 39 7.78 -0.25 14.58
N PHE A 40 7.84 0.07 13.28
CA PHE A 40 8.15 -0.86 12.19
C PHE A 40 9.62 -0.78 11.75
N ALA A 41 10.43 0.09 12.35
CA ALA A 41 11.84 0.25 11.99
C ALA A 41 12.72 -0.94 12.43
N ALA A 42 12.25 -1.77 13.36
CA ALA A 42 12.98 -2.93 13.88
C ALA A 42 12.17 -4.21 13.68
N ALA A 43 12.44 -4.95 12.60
CA ALA A 43 11.92 -6.29 12.42
C ALA A 43 12.61 -7.29 13.36
N CYS A 44 11.91 -8.35 13.77
CA CYS A 44 12.53 -9.40 14.57
C CYS A 44 13.52 -10.20 13.71
N PRO A 45 14.71 -10.56 14.24
CA PRO A 45 15.74 -11.29 13.49
C PRO A 45 15.30 -12.67 12.99
N ASP A 46 14.26 -13.24 13.61
CA ASP A 46 13.70 -14.55 13.27
C ASP A 46 12.65 -14.50 12.16
N GLY A 47 12.39 -13.31 11.59
CA GLY A 47 11.36 -13.09 10.57
C GLY A 47 9.93 -13.09 11.13
N SER A 48 9.76 -13.19 12.46
CA SER A 48 8.45 -13.04 13.08
C SER A 48 8.04 -11.57 13.19
N TYR A 49 6.74 -11.33 13.32
CA TYR A 49 6.20 -10.00 13.55
C TYR A 49 5.79 -9.83 15.02
N PRO A 50 6.15 -8.71 15.66
CA PRO A 50 5.64 -8.38 16.98
C PRO A 50 4.11 -8.42 17.02
N LEU A 51 3.53 -8.97 18.10
CA LEU A 51 2.06 -9.00 18.29
C LEU A 51 1.44 -7.59 18.23
N ALA A 52 2.21 -6.57 18.63
CA ALA A 52 1.82 -5.16 18.52
C ALA A 52 1.46 -4.77 17.08
N TRP A 53 2.17 -5.29 16.06
CA TRP A 53 1.89 -4.97 14.66
C TRP A 53 0.53 -5.50 14.21
N THR A 54 0.11 -6.68 14.70
CA THR A 54 -1.24 -7.18 14.45
C THR A 54 -2.31 -6.32 15.11
N GLN A 55 -2.03 -5.75 16.28
CA GLN A 55 -2.94 -4.81 16.91
C GLN A 55 -3.06 -3.52 16.10
N LEU A 56 -1.93 -2.94 15.69
CA LEU A 56 -1.91 -1.74 14.84
C LEU A 56 -2.62 -1.97 13.51
N HIS A 57 -2.45 -3.15 12.89
CA HIS A 57 -3.20 -3.52 11.69
C HIS A 57 -4.71 -3.49 11.93
N ARG A 58 -5.21 -4.04 13.05
CA ARG A 58 -6.65 -4.00 13.37
C ARG A 58 -7.17 -2.59 13.58
N GLU A 59 -6.36 -1.70 14.18
CA GLU A 59 -6.71 -0.29 14.35
C GLU A 59 -6.78 0.42 12.99
N TYR A 60 -5.82 0.15 12.10
CA TYR A 60 -5.82 0.60 10.72
C TYR A 60 -7.05 0.10 9.94
N SER A 61 -7.34 -1.20 10.00
CA SER A 61 -8.54 -1.80 9.39
C SER A 61 -9.83 -1.15 9.90
N ALA A 62 -9.90 -0.84 11.20
CA ALA A 62 -11.07 -0.20 11.78
C ALA A 62 -11.29 1.22 11.24
N MET A 63 -10.23 1.98 10.92
CA MET A 63 -10.38 3.28 10.26
C MET A 63 -11.02 3.15 8.88
N PHE A 64 -10.57 2.18 8.07
CA PHE A 64 -11.13 1.91 6.75
C PHE A 64 -12.56 1.37 6.80
N ASP A 65 -12.87 0.43 7.69
CA ASP A 65 -14.24 -0.12 7.81
C ASP A 65 -15.23 0.97 8.27
N ARG A 66 -14.83 1.88 9.18
CA ARG A 66 -15.66 3.05 9.55
C ARG A 66 -15.93 3.95 8.34
N GLN A 67 -14.89 4.30 7.57
CA GLN A 67 -15.04 5.16 6.39
C GLN A 67 -15.90 4.49 5.32
N LEU A 68 -15.69 3.19 5.09
CA LEU A 68 -16.47 2.40 4.16
C LEU A 68 -17.95 2.35 4.56
N VAL A 69 -18.24 2.09 5.84
CA VAL A 69 -19.60 2.06 6.36
C VAL A 69 -20.28 3.43 6.21
N ALA A 70 -19.56 4.51 6.49
CA ALA A 70 -20.09 5.87 6.31
C ALA A 70 -20.45 6.15 4.85
N ALA A 71 -19.53 5.88 3.91
CA ALA A 71 -19.73 6.10 2.49
C ALA A 71 -20.88 5.25 1.91
N VAL A 72 -20.95 3.96 2.29
CA VAL A 72 -22.02 3.05 1.88
C VAL A 72 -23.39 3.49 2.40
N GLN A 73 -23.45 4.01 3.62
CA GLN A 73 -24.70 4.51 4.20
C GLN A 73 -25.16 5.82 3.55
N GLU A 74 -24.24 6.73 3.23
CA GLU A 74 -24.56 8.02 2.60
C GLU A 74 -25.18 7.84 1.22
N GLU A 75 -24.64 6.90 0.44
CA GLU A 75 -25.09 6.60 -0.92
C GLU A 75 -26.25 5.58 -0.97
N GLY A 76 -26.61 4.97 0.17
CA GLY A 76 -27.72 4.03 0.28
C GLY A 76 -27.46 2.64 -0.34
N PHE A 77 -26.20 2.25 -0.51
CA PHE A 77 -25.82 0.95 -1.05
C PHE A 77 -25.78 -0.14 0.03
N SER A 78 -25.86 -1.40 -0.38
CA SER A 78 -25.47 -2.51 0.49
C SER A 78 -23.97 -2.82 0.33
N ARG A 79 -23.39 -3.52 1.33
CA ARG A 79 -22.00 -4.02 1.23
C ARG A 79 -21.83 -5.02 0.08
N GLU A 80 -22.87 -5.77 -0.27
CA GLU A 80 -22.81 -6.73 -1.38
C GLU A 80 -22.77 -6.00 -2.72
N ASP A 81 -23.63 -5.00 -2.90
CA ASP A 81 -23.62 -4.15 -4.10
C ASP A 81 -22.23 -3.52 -4.25
N PHE A 82 -21.68 -2.90 -3.20
CA PHE A 82 -20.35 -2.31 -3.25
C PHE A 82 -19.28 -3.29 -3.75
N ARG A 83 -19.31 -4.55 -3.30
CA ARG A 83 -18.33 -5.57 -3.71
C ARG A 83 -18.48 -5.96 -5.18
N GLU A 84 -19.71 -6.13 -5.66
CA GLU A 84 -19.98 -6.41 -7.07
C GLU A 84 -19.45 -5.27 -7.94
N HIS A 85 -19.74 -4.03 -7.55
CA HIS A 85 -19.31 -2.82 -8.24
C HIS A 85 -17.78 -2.66 -8.28
N ILE A 86 -17.09 -2.92 -7.17
CA ILE A 86 -15.63 -2.90 -7.13
C ILE A 86 -15.04 -3.95 -8.09
N SER A 87 -15.67 -5.12 -8.21
CA SER A 87 -15.23 -6.16 -9.15
C SER A 87 -15.34 -5.72 -10.60
N GLU A 88 -16.46 -5.08 -10.98
CA GLU A 88 -16.65 -4.55 -12.33
C GLU A 88 -15.68 -3.42 -12.66
N LEU A 89 -15.49 -2.48 -11.73
CA LEU A 89 -14.53 -1.39 -11.90
C LEU A 89 -13.10 -1.90 -12.03
N ARG A 90 -12.73 -2.95 -11.30
CA ARG A 90 -11.41 -3.56 -11.41
C ARG A 90 -11.15 -4.08 -12.82
N GLU A 91 -12.12 -4.80 -13.40
CA GLU A 91 -12.02 -5.30 -14.77
C GLU A 91 -11.91 -4.15 -15.79
N ALA A 92 -12.67 -3.07 -15.59
CA ALA A 92 -12.58 -1.88 -16.43
C ALA A 92 -11.21 -1.18 -16.29
N ALA A 93 -10.72 -1.01 -15.06
CA ALA A 93 -9.44 -0.35 -14.76
C ALA A 93 -8.24 -1.10 -15.32
N ASP A 94 -8.29 -2.45 -15.37
CA ASP A 94 -7.24 -3.29 -15.95
C ASP A 94 -7.03 -3.04 -17.45
N ALA A 95 -8.05 -2.50 -18.15
CA ALA A 95 -7.99 -2.20 -19.58
C ALA A 95 -7.55 -0.76 -19.91
N LEU A 96 -7.38 0.10 -18.90
CA LEU A 96 -7.12 1.53 -19.05
C LEU A 96 -5.66 1.90 -18.75
N GLN A 97 -5.21 3.01 -19.33
CA GLN A 97 -3.96 3.65 -18.93
C GLN A 97 -4.12 4.38 -17.59
N PRO A 98 -3.01 4.63 -16.85
CA PRO A 98 -3.07 5.24 -15.51
C PRO A 98 -3.77 6.60 -15.45
N ASP A 99 -3.67 7.40 -16.52
CA ASP A 99 -4.25 8.74 -16.64
C ASP A 99 -5.67 8.76 -17.24
N GLU A 100 -6.19 7.63 -17.68
CA GLU A 100 -7.56 7.52 -18.21
C GLU A 100 -8.58 7.45 -17.07
N PHE A 101 -9.75 8.08 -17.28
CA PHE A 101 -10.86 8.07 -16.31
C PHE A 101 -11.63 6.77 -16.35
N LEU A 102 -12.07 6.30 -15.18
CA LEU A 102 -12.97 5.16 -15.10
C LEU A 102 -14.32 5.49 -15.75
N PRO A 103 -14.97 4.53 -16.43
CA PRO A 103 -16.30 4.72 -17.00
C PRO A 103 -17.31 5.13 -15.93
N GLY A 104 -18.03 6.24 -16.14
CA GLY A 104 -18.98 6.78 -15.17
C GLY A 104 -18.36 7.63 -14.05
N CYS A 105 -17.03 7.70 -14.00
CA CYS A 105 -16.28 8.57 -13.10
C CYS A 105 -15.56 9.68 -13.88
N GLU A 106 -16.07 10.08 -15.04
CA GLU A 106 -15.53 11.20 -15.79
C GLU A 106 -15.77 12.52 -15.04
N PRO A 107 -14.89 13.53 -15.19
CA PRO A 107 -15.11 14.84 -14.60
C PRO A 107 -16.42 15.44 -15.11
N SER A 108 -17.33 15.77 -14.19
CA SER A 108 -18.54 16.52 -14.50
C SER A 108 -18.45 17.93 -13.95
N TYR A 109 -18.99 18.89 -14.70
CA TYR A 109 -19.13 20.28 -14.23
C TYR A 109 -20.39 20.49 -13.39
N LEU A 110 -21.34 19.55 -13.43
CA LEU A 110 -22.64 19.64 -12.75
C LEU A 110 -23.10 18.23 -12.30
N PRO A 111 -22.90 17.84 -11.02
CA PRO A 111 -22.14 18.54 -9.98
C PRO A 111 -20.64 18.58 -10.30
N GLN A 112 -19.92 19.56 -9.75
CA GLN A 112 -18.48 19.67 -9.94
C GLN A 112 -17.78 18.47 -9.30
N SER A 113 -17.23 17.58 -10.13
CA SER A 113 -16.49 16.40 -9.74
C SER A 113 -15.18 16.36 -10.52
N SER A 114 -14.09 15.96 -9.86
CA SER A 114 -12.77 15.84 -10.48
C SER A 114 -12.64 14.62 -11.41
N GLY A 115 -13.62 13.73 -11.38
CA GLY A 115 -13.50 12.38 -11.90
C GLY A 115 -12.58 11.51 -11.04
N VAL A 116 -12.39 10.26 -11.46
CA VAL A 116 -11.43 9.30 -10.88
C VAL A 116 -10.66 8.64 -12.01
N CYS A 117 -9.34 8.81 -12.03
CA CYS A 117 -8.49 8.10 -13.00
C CYS A 117 -8.13 6.68 -12.52
N ALA A 118 -7.66 5.84 -13.44
CA ALA A 118 -7.28 4.47 -13.12
C ALA A 118 -6.18 4.42 -12.03
N ALA A 119 -5.20 5.33 -12.06
CA ALA A 119 -4.13 5.39 -11.05
C ALA A 119 -4.67 5.69 -9.62
N GLU A 120 -5.60 6.63 -9.49
CA GLU A 120 -6.24 6.96 -8.22
C GLU A 120 -7.04 5.77 -7.69
N PHE A 121 -7.78 5.10 -8.57
CA PHE A 121 -8.54 3.91 -8.22
C PHE A 121 -7.65 2.76 -7.74
N TRP A 122 -6.53 2.50 -8.42
CA TRP A 122 -5.57 1.48 -7.98
C TRP A 122 -4.92 1.83 -6.64
N THR A 123 -4.61 3.10 -6.42
CA THR A 123 -4.10 3.59 -5.13
C THR A 123 -5.12 3.35 -4.01
N PHE A 124 -6.38 3.69 -4.26
CA PHE A 124 -7.49 3.40 -3.35
C PHE A 124 -7.64 1.90 -3.07
N LEU A 125 -7.65 1.07 -4.11
CA LEU A 125 -7.76 -0.39 -3.96
C LEU A 125 -6.59 -0.98 -3.19
N GLN A 126 -5.38 -0.49 -3.42
CA GLN A 126 -4.20 -0.94 -2.69
C GLN A 126 -4.32 -0.60 -1.20
N ALA A 127 -4.77 0.61 -0.86
CA ALA A 127 -5.00 1.02 0.52
C ALA A 127 -6.10 0.18 1.20
N LEU A 128 -7.22 -0.05 0.48
CA LEU A 128 -8.30 -0.90 0.97
C LEU A 128 -7.84 -2.35 1.17
N THR A 129 -7.06 -2.89 0.24
CA THR A 129 -6.52 -4.27 0.36
C THR A 129 -5.52 -4.36 1.51
N ALA A 130 -4.67 -3.34 1.71
CA ALA A 130 -3.79 -3.27 2.88
C ALA A 130 -4.57 -3.23 4.21
N SER A 131 -5.79 -2.68 4.21
CA SER A 131 -6.64 -2.74 5.40
C SER A 131 -7.10 -4.16 5.76
N GLU A 132 -7.13 -5.10 4.82
CA GLU A 132 -7.54 -6.49 5.07
C GLU A 132 -6.35 -7.47 5.15
N ASP A 133 -5.25 -7.16 4.45
CA ASP A 133 -4.07 -8.01 4.32
C ASP A 133 -2.89 -7.45 5.12
N LEU A 134 -2.41 -8.24 6.09
CA LEU A 134 -1.33 -7.83 6.97
C LEU A 134 -0.01 -7.58 6.21
N ASP A 135 0.33 -8.40 5.21
CA ASP A 135 1.59 -8.27 4.49
C ASP A 135 1.62 -6.97 3.66
N LEU A 136 0.48 -6.61 3.05
CA LEU A 136 0.33 -5.33 2.36
C LEU A 136 0.35 -4.16 3.31
N PHE A 137 -0.29 -4.27 4.48
CA PHE A 137 -0.19 -3.27 5.55
C PHE A 137 1.26 -3.05 5.99
N LEU A 138 2.03 -4.12 6.20
CA LEU A 138 3.44 -4.02 6.56
C LEU A 138 4.24 -3.26 5.51
N ARG A 139 3.97 -3.49 4.21
CA ARG A 139 4.60 -2.71 3.13
C ARG A 139 4.30 -1.22 3.22
N VAL A 140 3.05 -0.85 3.52
CA VAL A 140 2.66 0.56 3.73
C VAL A 140 3.44 1.17 4.90
N MET A 141 3.51 0.46 6.04
CA MET A 141 4.23 0.96 7.22
C MET A 141 5.74 1.04 6.99
N PHE A 142 6.33 0.06 6.30
CA PHE A 142 7.74 0.08 5.93
C PHE A 142 8.07 1.22 4.97
N HIS A 143 7.21 1.48 3.98
CA HIS A 143 7.36 2.65 3.12
C HIS A 143 7.28 3.96 3.90
N ALA A 144 6.38 4.05 4.89
CA ALA A 144 6.31 5.20 5.78
C ALA A 144 7.57 5.37 6.64
N VAL A 145 8.15 4.29 7.17
CA VAL A 145 9.43 4.32 7.88
C VAL A 145 10.51 4.92 6.98
N LEU A 146 10.59 4.46 5.73
CA LEU A 146 11.55 4.95 4.75
C LEU A 146 11.36 6.45 4.46
N ALA A 147 10.12 6.90 4.29
CA ALA A 147 9.81 8.31 4.07
C ALA A 147 10.25 9.18 5.26
N LEU A 148 10.01 8.73 6.50
CA LEU A 148 10.45 9.42 7.70
C LEU A 148 11.99 9.49 7.81
N GLN A 149 12.69 8.40 7.46
CA GLN A 149 14.14 8.35 7.47
C GLN A 149 14.78 9.21 6.36
N GLY A 150 14.21 9.22 5.16
CA GLY A 150 14.70 9.99 4.01
C GLY A 150 14.47 11.50 4.14
N SER A 151 13.44 11.92 4.86
CA SER A 151 13.17 13.33 5.13
C SER A 151 14.23 14.01 6.02
N ALA A 152 15.12 13.25 6.65
CA ALA A 152 16.15 13.75 7.57
C ALA A 152 17.48 14.17 6.92
N GLY A 153 17.65 14.06 5.59
CA GLY A 153 18.83 14.62 4.89
C GLY A 153 18.92 14.29 3.41
N GLU A 154 19.13 15.31 2.57
CA GLU A 154 19.31 15.25 1.10
C GLU A 154 20.58 14.54 0.59
N ASP A 155 21.26 13.75 1.42
CA ASP A 155 22.34 12.87 0.98
C ASP A 155 21.78 11.45 0.87
N ALA A 156 21.81 10.84 -0.32
CA ALA A 156 21.32 9.49 -0.62
C ALA A 156 21.56 8.52 0.56
N ALA A 157 20.55 8.40 1.41
CA ALA A 157 20.69 7.81 2.74
C ALA A 157 20.60 6.30 2.60
N GLY A 158 21.70 5.68 2.17
CA GLY A 158 21.79 4.23 2.22
C GLY A 158 21.65 3.75 3.67
N ALA A 159 20.71 2.84 3.93
CA ALA A 159 20.51 2.26 5.25
C ALA A 159 21.58 1.18 5.51
N GLU A 160 22.09 1.13 6.74
CA GLU A 160 22.93 0.02 7.18
C GLU A 160 22.06 -1.07 7.80
N ILE A 161 22.17 -2.29 7.27
CA ILE A 161 21.43 -3.46 7.76
C ILE A 161 22.39 -4.56 8.21
N GLU A 162 22.00 -5.30 9.24
CA GLU A 162 22.74 -6.47 9.73
C GLU A 162 22.14 -7.74 9.11
N VAL A 163 22.96 -8.48 8.36
CA VAL A 163 22.53 -9.64 7.57
C VAL A 163 23.25 -10.88 8.07
N THR A 164 22.50 -11.93 8.37
CA THR A 164 23.06 -13.25 8.72
C THR A 164 23.25 -14.08 7.46
N VAL A 165 24.44 -14.66 7.27
CA VAL A 165 24.73 -15.54 6.13
C VAL A 165 24.03 -16.89 6.35
N PRO A 166 23.10 -17.32 5.47
CA PRO A 166 22.43 -18.60 5.63
C PRO A 166 23.34 -19.79 5.31
N GLU A 167 22.93 -20.99 5.74
CA GLU A 167 23.65 -22.23 5.41
C GLU A 167 23.76 -22.45 3.90
N GLY A 168 24.96 -22.84 3.44
CA GLY A 168 25.25 -23.09 2.03
C GLY A 168 25.64 -21.86 1.20
N VAL A 169 25.61 -20.65 1.79
CA VAL A 169 26.12 -19.43 1.14
C VAL A 169 27.53 -19.12 1.63
N CYS A 170 28.44 -18.85 0.69
CA CYS A 170 29.84 -18.54 0.95
C CYS A 170 30.20 -17.10 0.54
N ALA A 171 31.33 -16.60 1.05
CA ALA A 171 31.93 -15.34 0.60
C ALA A 171 31.97 -15.21 -0.93
N GLY A 172 31.64 -14.01 -1.42
CA GLY A 172 31.57 -13.65 -2.84
C GLY A 172 30.25 -14.00 -3.54
N GLN A 173 29.36 -14.81 -2.94
CA GLN A 173 28.05 -15.13 -3.50
C GLN A 173 27.03 -14.01 -3.27
N MET A 174 26.03 -13.95 -4.15
CA MET A 174 24.89 -13.04 -4.03
C MET A 174 23.84 -13.64 -3.11
N LEU A 175 23.44 -12.87 -2.10
CA LEU A 175 22.40 -13.19 -1.13
C LEU A 175 21.22 -12.23 -1.35
N ALA A 176 20.03 -12.77 -1.53
CA ALA A 176 18.81 -11.98 -1.55
C ALA A 176 18.32 -11.76 -0.11
N VAL A 177 18.19 -10.50 0.30
CA VAL A 177 17.68 -10.09 1.62
C VAL A 177 16.42 -9.28 1.41
N GLU A 178 15.41 -9.55 2.22
CA GLU A 178 14.20 -8.73 2.26
C GLU A 178 14.35 -7.70 3.39
N TYR A 179 14.25 -6.42 3.05
CA TYR A 179 14.32 -5.32 4.00
C TYR A 179 13.23 -4.30 3.67
N LEU A 180 12.40 -3.97 4.67
CA LEU A 180 11.31 -3.01 4.54
C LEU A 180 10.40 -3.30 3.33
N GLY A 181 10.13 -4.59 3.06
CA GLY A 181 9.26 -5.06 1.98
C GLY A 181 9.87 -5.04 0.57
N ALA A 182 11.14 -4.64 0.44
CA ALA A 182 11.89 -4.69 -0.81
C ALA A 182 12.98 -5.76 -0.78
N ARG A 183 13.25 -6.39 -1.93
CA ARG A 183 14.29 -7.41 -2.09
C ARG A 183 15.57 -6.77 -2.59
N TYR A 184 16.65 -6.93 -1.83
CA TYR A 184 18.00 -6.45 -2.15
C TYR A 184 18.92 -7.62 -2.43
N GLU A 185 19.80 -7.46 -3.42
CA GLU A 185 20.87 -8.43 -3.70
C GLU A 185 22.18 -7.91 -3.14
N LEU A 186 22.74 -8.64 -2.17
CA LEU A 186 23.96 -8.26 -1.46
C LEU A 186 25.05 -9.28 -1.71
N GLN A 187 26.27 -8.82 -1.94
CA GLN A 187 27.41 -9.72 -2.01
C GLN A 187 27.92 -10.03 -0.60
N VAL A 188 28.07 -11.31 -0.27
CA VAL A 188 28.64 -11.73 1.02
C VAL A 188 30.13 -11.37 1.04
N PRO A 189 30.60 -10.55 2.00
CA PRO A 189 32.01 -10.14 2.07
C PRO A 189 32.97 -11.32 2.30
N ASP A 190 34.22 -11.13 1.90
CA ASP A 190 35.29 -12.09 2.18
C ASP A 190 35.46 -12.35 3.68
N GLY A 191 35.59 -13.62 4.05
CA GLY A 191 35.76 -14.04 5.45
C GLY A 191 34.46 -14.23 6.25
N CYS A 192 33.29 -14.01 5.63
CA CYS A 192 32.02 -14.37 6.24
C CYS A 192 31.67 -15.85 5.94
N GLU A 193 31.38 -16.61 6.99
CA GLU A 193 30.97 -18.03 6.93
C GLU A 193 29.47 -18.17 7.24
N PRO A 194 28.81 -19.29 6.87
CA PRO A 194 27.44 -19.57 7.30
C PRO A 194 27.22 -19.36 8.81
N GLY A 195 26.17 -18.64 9.17
CA GLY A 195 25.85 -18.24 10.54
C GLY A 195 26.54 -16.95 11.03
N SER A 196 27.48 -16.37 10.26
CA SER A 196 28.08 -15.07 10.58
C SER A 196 27.14 -13.91 10.22
N VAL A 197 27.30 -12.78 10.90
CA VAL A 197 26.55 -11.54 10.65
C VAL A 197 27.48 -10.49 10.07
N PHE A 198 27.06 -9.81 9.00
CA PHE A 198 27.79 -8.68 8.42
C PHE A 198 26.89 -7.46 8.23
N ARG A 199 27.50 -6.28 8.18
CA ARG A 199 26.81 -5.02 7.90
C ARG A 199 26.89 -4.70 6.42
N ALA A 200 25.75 -4.41 5.80
CA ALA A 200 25.65 -3.98 4.42
C ALA A 200 24.96 -2.64 4.34
N ARG A 201 25.44 -1.77 3.45
CA ARG A 201 24.75 -0.53 3.10
C ARG A 201 23.89 -0.76 1.87
N ILE A 202 22.58 -0.58 1.99
CA ILE A 202 21.62 -0.68 0.89
C ILE A 202 21.20 0.71 0.44
N GLU A 203 21.06 0.90 -0.86
CA GLU A 203 20.46 2.12 -1.40
C GLU A 203 18.94 1.95 -1.38
N ILE A 204 18.28 2.69 -0.50
CA ILE A 204 16.82 2.75 -0.48
C ILE A 204 16.42 3.61 -1.68
N LEU A 205 15.95 2.96 -2.74
CA LEU A 205 15.32 3.67 -3.85
C LEU A 205 13.96 4.20 -3.38
N PRO A 206 13.68 5.50 -3.49
CA PRO A 206 12.32 5.99 -3.30
C PRO A 206 11.45 5.36 -4.39
N GLY A 207 10.39 4.65 -3.97
CA GLY A 207 9.40 4.04 -4.85
C GLY A 207 8.45 5.05 -5.45
#